data_AF-A0A5N5TBG6-F1
#
_entry.id   AF-A0A5N5TBG6-F1
#
_cell.length_a   1.000
_cell.length_b   1.000
_cell.length_c   1.000
_cell.angle_alpha   90.00
_cell.angle_beta   90.00
_cell.angle_gamma   90.00
#
_symmetry.space_group_name_H-M   'P 1'
#
loop_
_entity.id
_entity.type
_entity.pdbx_description
1 polymer ?
#
loop_
_entity_poly.entity_id
_entity_poly.type
_entity_poly.pdbx_seq_one_letter_code
_entity_poly.pdbx_strand_id
1 'polypeptide(L)'
;MPENNIEINGNHTLSNNKSHELITDELVKNGLQKDKGKNAELLSWEVKDFTNKGDGYTSFVTSVTVKYRKEGIQGDTSYVLKLNPLRPPGPMTEFMSVMFPREKEILTDALEAMSKHLGKLGLDPIRTPRIFASCLEKEKEALLLENLRTQGFQMHDRRKGQDYHHALLVMEELGRFHASSLLLQESIAPKTFAEHFEYFEEPWFDINNETSKMMTVMLESQAVSAIDCLNKFPKYEKCIKWLEANKQNMGRYFIEGFKSTKPPFEVLVHGDPHTNNMLF
;
A
#
# COMPACT_ATOMS: atom_id res chain seq x y z
N MET A 1 0.56 58.01 -11.83
CA MET A 1 0.39 56.74 -11.10
C MET A 1 -0.26 55.76 -12.05
N PRO A 2 0.41 54.64 -12.30
CA PRO A 2 -0.28 53.35 -12.36
C PRO A 2 0.45 52.28 -11.54
N GLU A 3 -0.30 51.24 -11.24
CA GLU A 3 -0.09 50.16 -10.28
C GLU A 3 1.06 49.21 -10.69
N ASN A 4 1.92 48.86 -9.73
CA ASN A 4 2.87 47.76 -9.88
C ASN A 4 2.25 46.49 -9.29
N ASN A 5 1.86 45.57 -10.18
CA ASN A 5 1.56 44.18 -9.84
C ASN A 5 2.82 43.50 -9.29
N ILE A 6 2.72 42.98 -8.08
CA ILE A 6 3.72 42.10 -7.48
C ILE A 6 3.35 40.67 -7.88
N GLU A 7 4.09 40.12 -8.85
CA GLU A 7 4.10 38.67 -9.10
C GLU A 7 4.70 37.95 -7.89
N ILE A 8 3.89 37.10 -7.25
CA ILE A 8 4.31 36.23 -6.17
C ILE A 8 4.89 34.96 -6.81
N ASN A 9 6.22 34.92 -6.97
CA ASN A 9 6.93 33.70 -7.34
C ASN A 9 7.02 32.77 -6.13
N GLY A 10 6.18 31.73 -6.10
CA GLY A 10 6.27 30.62 -5.17
C GLY A 10 7.47 29.74 -5.47
N ASN A 11 8.57 29.94 -4.75
CA ASN A 11 9.71 29.02 -4.77
C ASN A 11 9.38 27.75 -3.97
N HIS A 12 8.85 26.74 -4.66
CA HIS A 12 8.72 25.38 -4.15
C HIS A 12 10.10 24.72 -4.14
N THR A 13 10.65 24.46 -2.95
CA THR A 13 11.84 23.63 -2.79
C THR A 13 11.43 22.16 -2.94
N LEU A 14 11.33 21.70 -4.18
CA LEU A 14 11.07 20.31 -4.52
C LEU A 14 12.29 19.45 -4.15
N SER A 15 12.07 18.47 -3.29
CA SER A 15 12.84 17.22 -3.32
C SER A 15 12.73 16.65 -4.75
N ASN A 16 13.88 16.42 -5.39
CA ASN A 16 14.07 16.30 -6.86
C ASN A 16 13.46 15.03 -7.51
N ASN A 17 12.41 14.45 -6.93
CA ASN A 17 11.74 13.27 -7.49
C ASN A 17 10.59 13.67 -8.41
N LYS A 18 10.62 13.18 -9.66
CA LYS A 18 9.59 13.41 -10.68
C LYS A 18 8.19 13.01 -10.23
N SER A 19 8.05 11.99 -9.36
CA SER A 19 6.73 11.59 -8.83
C SER A 19 6.00 12.70 -8.08
N HIS A 20 6.69 13.74 -7.58
CA HIS A 20 6.04 14.90 -6.97
C HIS A 20 5.14 15.68 -7.94
N GLU A 21 5.36 15.59 -9.26
CA GLU A 21 4.51 16.18 -10.29
C GLU A 21 3.08 15.61 -10.28
N LEU A 22 2.87 14.44 -9.66
CA LEU A 22 1.55 13.81 -9.51
C LEU A 22 0.72 14.40 -8.38
N ILE A 23 1.32 15.26 -7.53
CA ILE A 23 0.61 15.94 -6.45
C ILE A 23 0.00 17.23 -7.01
N THR A 24 -1.31 17.21 -7.24
CA THR A 24 -2.03 18.37 -7.80
C THR A 24 -2.82 19.12 -6.73
N ASP A 25 -3.06 20.41 -6.97
CA ASP A 25 -3.98 21.22 -6.14
C ASP A 25 -5.35 20.56 -6.00
N GLU A 26 -5.86 19.96 -7.08
CA GLU A 26 -7.13 19.25 -7.09
C GLU A 26 -7.12 18.03 -6.16
N LEU A 27 -6.07 17.19 -6.23
CA LEU A 27 -5.94 16.03 -5.36
C LEU A 27 -5.90 16.43 -3.88
N VAL A 28 -5.06 17.42 -3.56
CA VAL A 28 -4.91 17.92 -2.18
C VAL A 28 -6.20 18.58 -1.69
N LYS A 29 -6.86 19.38 -2.52
CA LYS A 29 -8.13 20.03 -2.20
C LYS A 29 -9.23 18.99 -1.97
N ASN A 30 -9.35 17.99 -2.82
CA ASN A 30 -10.33 16.92 -2.68
C ASN A 30 -10.11 16.14 -1.37
N GLY A 31 -8.85 15.82 -1.06
CA GLY A 31 -8.48 15.17 0.20
C GLY A 31 -8.84 16.02 1.42
N LEU A 32 -8.46 17.31 1.39
CA LEU A 32 -8.79 18.27 2.43
C LEU A 32 -10.30 18.40 2.66
N GLN A 33 -11.09 18.48 1.59
CA GLN A 33 -12.53 18.63 1.69
C GLN A 33 -13.22 17.34 2.17
N LYS A 34 -12.65 16.17 1.89
CA LYS A 34 -13.10 14.90 2.45
C LYS A 34 -12.82 14.81 3.95
N ASP A 35 -11.64 15.24 4.41
CA ASP A 35 -11.25 15.22 5.83
C ASP A 35 -11.94 16.31 6.66
N LYS A 36 -11.83 17.57 6.24
CA LYS A 36 -12.28 18.74 7.01
C LYS A 36 -13.69 19.23 6.64
N GLY A 37 -14.27 18.71 5.57
CA GLY A 37 -15.59 19.08 5.05
C GLY A 37 -15.53 19.98 3.81
N LYS A 38 -16.61 20.01 3.03
CA LYS A 38 -16.70 20.67 1.72
C LYS A 38 -16.43 22.18 1.73
N ASN A 39 -16.59 22.83 2.89
CA ASN A 39 -16.35 24.26 3.08
C ASN A 39 -14.89 24.60 3.45
N ALA A 40 -14.00 23.61 3.54
CA ALA A 40 -12.57 23.86 3.72
C ALA A 40 -11.95 24.44 2.44
N GLU A 41 -11.32 25.60 2.58
CA GLU A 41 -10.58 26.32 1.55
C GLU A 41 -9.10 25.95 1.65
N LEU A 42 -8.54 25.39 0.58
CA LEU A 42 -7.10 25.15 0.47
C LEU A 42 -6.38 26.50 0.30
N LEU A 43 -5.44 26.82 1.18
CA LEU A 43 -4.65 28.05 1.09
C LEU A 43 -3.28 27.80 0.47
N SER A 44 -2.60 26.74 0.90
CA SER A 44 -1.31 26.31 0.38
C SER A 44 -1.00 24.90 0.84
N TRP A 45 -0.06 24.24 0.15
CA TRP A 45 0.52 22.99 0.60
C TRP A 45 1.98 22.93 0.19
N GLU A 46 2.74 22.13 0.92
CA GLU A 46 4.16 21.89 0.64
C GLU A 46 4.49 20.41 0.85
N VAL A 47 5.36 19.87 -0.01
CA VAL A 47 5.85 18.51 0.11
C VAL A 47 6.85 18.42 1.25
N LYS A 48 6.76 17.36 2.04
CA LYS A 48 7.73 16.98 3.07
C LYS A 48 8.19 15.55 2.80
N ASP A 49 9.51 15.38 2.76
CA ASP A 49 10.11 14.05 2.68
C ASP A 49 9.60 13.18 3.84
N PHE A 50 9.09 12.00 3.50
CA PHE A 50 8.40 11.12 4.45
C PHE A 50 9.13 9.80 4.69
N THR A 51 9.81 9.30 3.67
CA THR A 51 10.50 8.01 3.68
C THR A 51 11.98 8.15 3.35
N ASN A 52 12.79 7.21 3.86
CA ASN A 52 14.17 7.09 3.46
C ASN A 52 14.29 6.38 2.09
N LYS A 53 15.44 6.55 1.45
CA LYS A 53 15.76 5.83 0.21
C LYS A 53 15.69 4.32 0.44
N GLY A 54 14.85 3.63 -0.33
CA GLY A 54 14.67 2.17 -0.25
C GLY A 54 13.57 1.68 0.69
N ASP A 55 12.74 2.58 1.21
CA ASP A 55 11.52 2.23 1.95
C ASP A 55 10.36 1.89 1.01
N GLY A 56 10.28 2.55 -0.16
CA GLY A 56 9.29 2.26 -1.19
C GLY A 56 9.82 1.29 -2.26
N TYR A 57 9.10 0.17 -2.47
CA TYR A 57 9.40 -0.77 -3.56
C TYR A 57 8.46 -0.54 -4.76
N THR A 58 7.16 -0.72 -4.56
CA THR A 58 6.14 -0.61 -5.63
C THR A 58 5.63 0.81 -5.88
N SER A 59 5.95 1.74 -4.99
CA SER A 59 5.45 3.12 -5.04
C SER A 59 6.47 4.08 -4.48
N PHE A 60 6.30 5.36 -4.79
CA PHE A 60 6.99 6.45 -4.14
C PHE A 60 6.08 7.04 -3.05
N VAL A 61 6.58 7.17 -1.83
CA VAL A 61 5.80 7.65 -0.68
C VAL A 61 6.38 8.96 -0.18
N THR A 62 5.52 9.97 -0.03
CA THR A 62 5.88 11.29 0.48
C THR A 62 4.76 11.81 1.38
N SER A 63 4.89 13.02 1.90
CA SER A 63 3.81 13.68 2.64
C SER A 63 3.65 15.12 2.22
N VAL A 64 2.51 15.69 2.54
CA VAL A 64 2.26 17.12 2.41
C VAL A 64 1.81 17.70 3.73
N THR A 65 2.26 18.92 4.03
CA THR A 65 1.60 19.79 5.02
C THR A 65 0.68 20.74 4.26
N VAL A 66 -0.52 20.93 4.78
CA VAL A 66 -1.60 21.66 4.12
C VAL A 66 -2.10 22.74 5.06
N LYS A 67 -2.10 23.98 4.60
CA LYS A 67 -2.75 25.11 5.27
C LYS A 67 -4.11 25.32 4.66
N TYR A 68 -5.12 25.46 5.50
CA TYR A 68 -6.50 25.65 5.07
C TYR A 68 -7.22 26.71 5.89
N ARG A 69 -8.35 27.18 5.37
CA ARG A 69 -9.31 28.00 6.11
C ARG A 69 -10.65 27.27 6.16
N LYS A 70 -11.29 27.25 7.33
CA LYS A 70 -12.66 26.76 7.50
C LYS A 70 -13.39 27.70 8.44
N GLU A 71 -14.56 28.19 8.03
CA GLU A 71 -15.40 29.08 8.86
C GLU A 71 -14.63 30.32 9.37
N GLY A 72 -13.75 30.88 8.53
CA GLY A 72 -12.91 32.04 8.86
C GLY A 72 -11.66 31.72 9.68
N ILE A 73 -11.52 30.50 10.21
CA ILE A 73 -10.38 30.07 11.03
C ILE A 73 -9.35 29.37 10.15
N GLN A 74 -8.08 29.77 10.26
CA GLN A 74 -6.97 29.07 9.62
C GLN A 74 -6.53 27.86 10.47
N GLY A 75 -6.18 26.78 9.80
CA GLY A 75 -5.66 25.57 10.41
C GLY A 75 -4.66 24.86 9.51
N ASP A 76 -3.91 23.94 10.11
CA ASP A 76 -2.91 23.13 9.43
C ASP A 76 -3.29 21.64 9.57
N THR A 77 -2.98 20.85 8.55
CA THR A 77 -3.14 19.39 8.55
C THR A 77 -2.03 18.75 7.72
N SER A 78 -1.92 17.43 7.75
CA SER A 78 -0.94 16.71 6.96
C SER A 78 -1.50 15.40 6.42
N TYR A 79 -1.07 15.03 5.22
CA TYR A 79 -1.45 13.81 4.53
C TYR A 79 -0.22 13.08 4.03
N VAL A 80 -0.33 11.76 3.90
CA VAL A 80 0.66 10.91 3.22
C VAL A 80 0.19 10.69 1.79
N LEU A 81 1.12 10.70 0.86
CA LEU A 81 0.85 10.38 -0.54
C LEU A 81 1.63 9.14 -0.94
N LYS A 82 0.91 8.17 -1.51
CA LYS A 82 1.47 7.04 -2.24
C LYS A 82 1.31 7.35 -3.72
N LEU A 83 2.40 7.39 -4.47
CA LEU A 83 2.46 7.91 -5.83
C LEU A 83 3.06 6.87 -6.77
N ASN A 84 2.60 6.87 -8.03
CA ASN A 84 3.25 6.11 -9.09
C ASN A 84 4.73 6.52 -9.16
N PRO A 85 5.68 5.57 -9.12
CA PRO A 85 7.11 5.87 -9.14
C PRO A 85 7.62 6.35 -10.51
N LEU A 86 6.76 6.49 -11.52
CA LEU A 86 7.03 6.93 -12.89
C LEU A 86 8.20 6.17 -13.54
N ARG A 87 8.21 4.85 -13.32
CA ARG A 87 9.21 3.94 -13.90
C ARG A 87 9.02 3.86 -15.42
N PRO A 88 10.08 3.56 -16.19
CA PRO A 88 9.93 3.22 -17.60
C PRO A 88 8.92 2.09 -17.80
N PRO A 89 8.11 2.12 -18.88
CA PRO A 89 7.12 1.09 -19.15
C PRO A 89 7.71 -0.33 -19.15
N GLY A 90 7.02 -1.27 -18.52
CA GLY A 90 7.36 -2.68 -18.49
C GLY A 90 6.40 -3.52 -17.65
N PRO A 91 6.65 -4.82 -17.47
CA PRO A 91 5.77 -5.70 -16.69
C PRO A 91 5.50 -5.19 -15.27
N MET A 92 6.50 -4.56 -14.65
CA MET A 92 6.35 -3.95 -13.32
C MET A 92 5.39 -2.77 -13.29
N THR A 93 5.36 -1.92 -14.32
CA THR A 93 4.44 -0.77 -14.34
C THR A 93 3.01 -1.22 -14.60
N GLU A 94 2.80 -2.23 -15.45
CA GLU A 94 1.48 -2.82 -15.66
C GLU A 94 0.96 -3.45 -14.37
N PHE A 95 1.80 -4.22 -13.67
CA PHE A 95 1.47 -4.76 -12.35
C PHE A 95 1.08 -3.65 -11.36
N MET A 96 1.86 -2.57 -11.28
CA MET A 96 1.57 -1.45 -10.36
C MET A 96 0.24 -0.76 -10.69
N SER A 97 -0.15 -0.64 -11.96
CA SER A 97 -1.41 -0.01 -12.35
C SER A 97 -2.66 -0.72 -11.83
N VAL A 98 -2.57 -2.02 -11.53
CA VAL A 98 -3.66 -2.79 -10.88
C VAL A 98 -3.61 -2.66 -9.36
N MET A 99 -2.42 -2.49 -8.78
CA MET A 99 -2.23 -2.43 -7.32
C MET A 99 -2.81 -1.16 -6.69
N PHE A 100 -2.74 -0.01 -7.37
CA PHE A 100 -3.29 1.26 -6.85
C PHE A 100 -4.82 1.24 -6.72
N PRO A 101 -5.59 0.87 -7.76
CA PRO A 101 -7.03 0.66 -7.64
C PRO A 101 -7.39 -0.41 -6.60
N ARG A 102 -6.66 -1.53 -6.56
CA ARG A 102 -6.88 -2.58 -5.56
C ARG A 102 -6.69 -2.09 -4.13
N GLU A 103 -5.60 -1.38 -3.86
CA GLU A 103 -5.34 -0.81 -2.54
C GLU A 103 -6.40 0.20 -2.13
N LYS A 104 -6.88 1.02 -3.07
CA LYS A 104 -8.01 1.92 -2.83
C LYS A 104 -9.26 1.14 -2.46
N GLU A 105 -9.66 0.16 -3.26
CA GLU A 105 -10.88 -0.64 -3.05
C GLU A 105 -10.82 -1.44 -1.73
N ILE A 106 -9.65 -1.95 -1.35
CA ILE A 106 -9.45 -2.60 -0.05
C ILE A 106 -9.64 -1.59 1.09
N LEU A 107 -8.95 -0.45 1.03
CA LEU A 107 -8.93 0.54 2.11
C LEU A 107 -10.25 1.31 2.25
N THR A 108 -11.06 1.41 1.19
CA THR A 108 -12.39 2.02 1.25
C THR A 108 -13.48 0.97 1.38
N ASP A 109 -13.66 0.08 0.41
CA ASP A 109 -14.90 -0.67 0.28
C ASP A 109 -14.88 -1.93 1.15
N ALA A 110 -13.82 -2.73 1.04
CA ALA A 110 -13.72 -3.98 1.80
C ALA A 110 -13.57 -3.71 3.30
N LEU A 111 -12.65 -2.83 3.70
CA LEU A 111 -12.40 -2.53 5.11
C LEU A 111 -13.53 -1.76 5.79
N GLU A 112 -14.23 -0.85 5.11
CA GLU A 112 -15.42 -0.23 5.69
C GLU A 112 -16.54 -1.27 5.90
N ALA A 113 -16.74 -2.20 4.97
CA ALA A 113 -17.71 -3.27 5.12
C ALA A 113 -17.36 -4.22 6.26
N MET A 114 -16.09 -4.62 6.38
CA MET A 114 -15.57 -5.41 7.50
C MET A 114 -15.76 -4.67 8.84
N SER A 115 -15.40 -3.39 8.89
CA SER A 115 -15.54 -2.55 10.09
C SER A 115 -17.00 -2.34 10.48
N LYS A 116 -17.93 -2.26 9.51
CA LYS A 116 -19.37 -2.19 9.79
C LYS A 116 -19.88 -3.46 10.46
N HIS A 117 -19.39 -4.63 10.08
CA HIS A 117 -19.75 -5.89 10.76
C HIS A 117 -19.20 -5.94 12.18
N LEU A 118 -17.95 -5.51 12.39
CA LEU A 118 -17.37 -5.38 13.73
C LEU A 118 -18.17 -4.42 14.61
N GLY A 119 -18.60 -3.28 14.07
CA GLY A 119 -19.41 -2.30 14.79
C GLY A 119 -20.77 -2.84 15.26
N LYS A 120 -21.41 -3.72 14.47
CA LYS A 120 -22.66 -4.41 14.91
C LYS A 120 -22.45 -5.33 16.11
N LEU A 121 -21.22 -5.81 16.30
CA LEU A 121 -20.82 -6.64 17.43
C LEU A 121 -20.30 -5.80 18.61
N GLY A 122 -20.29 -4.47 18.50
CA GLY A 122 -19.73 -3.57 19.51
C GLY A 122 -18.19 -3.60 19.58
N LEU A 123 -17.53 -4.03 18.50
CA LEU A 123 -16.07 -4.08 18.39
C LEU A 123 -15.54 -2.88 17.61
N ASP A 124 -14.33 -2.47 17.93
CA ASP A 124 -13.61 -1.42 17.20
C ASP A 124 -13.41 -1.80 15.71
N PRO A 125 -13.30 -0.82 14.80
CA PRO A 125 -12.98 -1.06 13.39
C PRO A 125 -11.59 -1.70 13.21
N ILE A 126 -11.31 -2.19 12.01
CA ILE A 126 -9.95 -2.61 11.63
C ILE A 126 -9.04 -1.39 11.59
N ARG A 127 -7.82 -1.52 12.12
CA ARG A 127 -6.84 -0.43 12.24
C ARG A 127 -6.09 -0.21 10.93
N THR A 128 -6.56 0.74 10.12
CA THR A 128 -5.90 1.17 8.88
C THR A 128 -5.98 2.69 8.68
N PRO A 129 -5.05 3.29 7.93
CA PRO A 129 -5.18 4.69 7.53
C PRO A 129 -6.39 4.89 6.62
N ARG A 130 -7.06 6.04 6.75
CA ARG A 130 -8.12 6.43 5.83
C ARG A 130 -7.58 6.94 4.51
N ILE A 131 -8.30 6.70 3.41
CA ILE A 131 -8.08 7.38 2.13
C ILE A 131 -9.01 8.58 2.04
N PHE A 132 -8.44 9.75 1.73
CA PHE A 132 -9.21 10.98 1.55
C PHE A 132 -9.42 11.34 0.08
N ALA A 133 -8.47 11.03 -0.79
CA ALA A 133 -8.60 11.23 -2.24
C ALA A 133 -7.70 10.26 -3.02
N SER A 134 -8.01 10.09 -4.30
CA SER A 134 -7.24 9.24 -5.22
C SER A 134 -7.29 9.77 -6.65
N CYS A 135 -6.19 9.63 -7.38
CA CYS A 135 -6.14 9.65 -8.85
C CYS A 135 -5.81 8.22 -9.31
N LEU A 136 -6.60 7.66 -10.22
CA LEU A 136 -6.36 6.32 -10.81
C LEU A 136 -6.17 6.39 -12.33
N GLU A 137 -5.90 7.58 -12.87
CA GLU A 137 -5.50 7.70 -14.28
C GLU A 137 -4.18 6.95 -14.47
N LYS A 138 -4.11 6.12 -15.52
CA LYS A 138 -2.93 5.31 -15.82
C LYS A 138 -1.69 6.20 -15.90
N GLU A 139 -0.61 5.77 -15.26
CA GLU A 139 0.67 6.50 -15.13
C GLU A 139 0.63 7.77 -14.26
N LYS A 140 -0.52 8.09 -13.65
CA LYS A 140 -0.69 9.22 -12.72
C LYS A 140 -1.33 8.80 -11.41
N GLU A 141 -1.21 7.53 -11.06
CA GLU A 141 -1.85 6.95 -9.90
C GLU A 141 -1.30 7.58 -8.62
N ALA A 142 -2.22 8.02 -7.76
CA ALA A 142 -1.91 8.68 -6.51
C ALA A 142 -3.00 8.37 -5.49
N LEU A 143 -2.60 8.02 -4.27
CA LEU A 143 -3.50 7.90 -3.11
C LEU A 143 -3.08 8.93 -2.08
N LEU A 144 -4.03 9.71 -1.57
CA LEU A 144 -3.84 10.66 -0.49
C LEU A 144 -4.50 10.08 0.77
N LEU A 145 -3.65 9.73 1.74
CA LEU A 145 -3.99 8.97 2.93
C LEU A 145 -3.78 9.79 4.22
N GLU A 146 -4.38 9.31 5.30
CA GLU A 146 -4.16 9.80 6.65
C GLU A 146 -2.69 9.69 7.09
N ASN A 147 -2.15 10.79 7.64
CA ASN A 147 -0.82 10.80 8.21
C ASN A 147 -0.84 10.34 9.68
N LEU A 148 -0.68 9.03 9.89
CA LEU A 148 -0.66 8.42 11.22
C LEU A 148 0.51 8.91 12.11
N ARG A 149 1.61 9.43 11.54
CA ARG A 149 2.72 9.97 12.35
C ARG A 149 2.31 11.19 13.18
N THR A 150 1.28 11.93 12.74
CA THR A 150 0.72 13.04 13.52
C THR A 150 0.04 12.57 14.81
N GLN A 151 -0.31 11.29 14.91
CA GLN A 151 -0.90 10.65 16.08
C GLN A 151 0.15 9.93 16.94
N GLY A 152 1.44 10.05 16.60
CA GLY A 152 2.55 9.43 17.33
C GLY A 152 2.99 8.06 16.82
N PHE A 153 2.33 7.51 15.80
CA PHE A 153 2.72 6.22 15.21
C PHE A 153 4.08 6.29 14.52
N GLN A 154 4.90 5.26 14.69
CA GLN A 154 6.25 5.17 14.15
C GLN A 154 6.48 3.85 13.41
N MET A 155 7.38 3.89 12.43
CA MET A 155 7.82 2.68 11.74
C MET A 155 8.91 2.01 12.58
N HIS A 156 8.76 0.71 12.84
CA HIS A 156 9.79 -0.07 13.52
C HIS A 156 10.96 -0.37 12.59
N ASP A 157 12.17 -0.50 13.14
CA ASP A 157 13.37 -0.79 12.34
C ASP A 157 13.34 -2.24 11.83
N ARG A 158 13.09 -2.39 10.52
CA ARG A 158 13.06 -3.71 9.85
C ARG A 158 14.33 -4.55 10.03
N ARG A 159 15.48 -3.94 10.35
CA ARG A 159 16.74 -4.67 10.57
C ARG A 159 16.86 -5.29 11.96
N LYS A 160 16.08 -4.80 12.94
CA LYS A 160 16.10 -5.32 14.31
C LYS A 160 15.15 -6.50 14.52
N GLY A 161 14.17 -6.68 13.63
CA GLY A 161 13.08 -7.61 13.81
C GLY A 161 12.07 -7.12 14.86
N GLN A 162 10.85 -7.61 14.81
CA GLN A 162 9.81 -7.28 15.80
C GLN A 162 10.11 -8.00 17.12
N ASP A 163 9.97 -7.28 18.24
CA ASP A 163 9.91 -7.93 19.55
C ASP A 163 8.54 -8.60 19.76
N TYR A 164 8.39 -9.31 20.88
CA TYR A 164 7.16 -10.00 21.21
C TYR A 164 5.92 -9.09 21.23
N HIS A 165 6.05 -7.85 21.73
CA HIS A 165 4.91 -6.94 21.84
C HIS A 165 4.47 -6.41 20.48
N HIS A 166 5.42 -6.04 19.62
CA HIS A 166 5.12 -5.66 18.24
C HIS A 166 4.49 -6.82 17.47
N ALA A 167 5.06 -8.02 17.58
CA ALA A 167 4.53 -9.20 16.93
C ALA A 167 3.11 -9.55 17.43
N LEU A 168 2.85 -9.41 18.73
CA LEU A 168 1.53 -9.64 19.31
C LEU A 168 0.49 -8.68 18.71
N LEU A 169 0.78 -7.37 18.65
CA LEU A 169 -0.13 -6.38 18.04
C LEU A 169 -0.44 -6.72 16.57
N VAL A 170 0.57 -7.11 15.79
CA VAL A 170 0.38 -7.51 14.39
C VAL A 170 -0.49 -8.77 14.29
N MET A 171 -0.20 -9.80 15.08
CA MET A 171 -0.95 -11.05 15.03
C MET A 171 -2.40 -10.89 15.49
N GLU A 172 -2.67 -10.05 16.49
CA GLU A 172 -4.02 -9.70 16.94
C GLU A 172 -4.81 -8.99 15.83
N GLU A 173 -4.21 -8.00 15.18
CA GLU A 173 -4.91 -7.26 14.12
C GLU A 173 -5.10 -8.11 12.85
N LEU A 174 -4.14 -8.96 12.48
CA LEU A 174 -4.30 -9.94 11.41
C LEU A 174 -5.43 -10.95 11.73
N GLY A 175 -5.54 -11.39 12.98
CA GLY A 175 -6.64 -12.25 13.42
C GLY A 175 -8.00 -11.57 13.27
N ARG A 176 -8.10 -10.29 13.68
CA ARG A 176 -9.30 -9.47 13.49
C ARG A 176 -9.63 -9.27 12.01
N PHE A 177 -8.63 -8.99 11.17
CA PHE A 177 -8.78 -8.87 9.72
C PHE A 177 -9.31 -10.16 9.10
N HIS A 178 -8.68 -11.31 9.39
CA HIS A 178 -9.12 -12.60 8.87
C HIS A 178 -10.57 -12.92 9.30
N ALA A 179 -10.90 -12.78 10.59
CA ALA A 179 -12.24 -13.07 11.10
C ALA A 179 -13.33 -12.15 10.51
N SER A 180 -13.05 -10.85 10.39
CA SER A 180 -14.00 -9.91 9.78
C SER A 180 -14.17 -10.13 8.28
N SER A 181 -13.16 -10.65 7.58
CA SER A 181 -13.30 -11.03 6.18
C SER A 181 -14.26 -12.21 5.97
N LEU A 182 -14.36 -13.14 6.93
CA LEU A 182 -15.38 -14.21 6.89
C LEU A 182 -16.79 -13.64 7.01
N LEU A 183 -17.01 -12.72 7.95
CA LEU A 183 -18.30 -12.05 8.10
C LEU A 183 -18.69 -11.27 6.83
N LEU A 184 -17.69 -10.64 6.18
CA LEU A 184 -17.90 -9.98 4.91
C LEU A 184 -18.29 -11.00 3.83
N GLN A 185 -17.55 -12.11 3.71
CA GLN A 185 -17.82 -13.18 2.75
C GLN A 185 -19.23 -13.74 2.90
N GLU A 186 -19.67 -14.04 4.12
CA GLU A 186 -21.03 -14.49 4.41
C GLU A 186 -22.09 -13.46 3.98
N SER A 187 -21.80 -12.17 4.15
CA SER A 187 -22.75 -11.10 3.83
C SER A 187 -22.89 -10.79 2.33
N ILE A 188 -21.89 -11.13 1.52
CA ILE A 188 -21.91 -10.94 0.07
C ILE A 188 -22.33 -12.21 -0.69
N ALA A 189 -22.45 -13.34 0.01
CA ALA A 189 -22.92 -14.59 -0.56
C ALA A 189 -24.26 -14.42 -1.30
N PRO A 190 -24.45 -15.10 -2.46
CA PRO A 190 -23.61 -16.15 -3.01
C PRO A 190 -22.41 -15.67 -3.84
N LYS A 191 -22.16 -14.36 -3.94
CA LYS A 191 -21.01 -13.84 -4.69
C LYS A 191 -19.70 -14.12 -3.95
N THR A 192 -18.66 -14.44 -4.71
CA THR A 192 -17.27 -14.44 -4.27
C THR A 192 -16.73 -13.00 -4.17
N PHE A 193 -15.56 -12.82 -3.54
CA PHE A 193 -14.89 -11.52 -3.52
C PHE A 193 -14.58 -10.99 -4.92
N ALA A 194 -14.08 -11.85 -5.82
CA ALA A 194 -13.77 -11.47 -7.20
C ALA A 194 -15.02 -11.08 -8.03
N GLU A 195 -16.21 -11.58 -7.67
CA GLU A 195 -17.48 -11.17 -8.30
C GLU A 195 -18.10 -9.91 -7.68
N HIS A 196 -17.70 -9.59 -6.44
CA HIS A 196 -18.23 -8.46 -5.69
C HIS A 196 -17.39 -7.19 -5.87
N PHE A 197 -16.07 -7.35 -5.94
CA PHE A 197 -15.09 -6.27 -6.01
C PHE A 197 -14.34 -6.33 -7.34
N GLU A 198 -14.11 -5.17 -7.94
CA GLU A 198 -13.58 -5.02 -9.30
C GLU A 198 -12.10 -5.41 -9.39
N TYR A 199 -11.30 -5.11 -8.35
CA TYR A 199 -9.85 -5.27 -8.37
C TYR A 199 -9.36 -6.43 -7.49
N PHE A 200 -10.19 -7.46 -7.33
CA PHE A 200 -9.86 -8.67 -6.55
C PHE A 200 -9.33 -9.84 -7.37
N GLU A 201 -9.27 -9.71 -8.70
CA GLU A 201 -8.59 -10.70 -9.54
C GLU A 201 -7.11 -10.81 -9.18
N GLU A 202 -6.57 -12.02 -9.30
CA GLU A 202 -5.18 -12.34 -8.93
C GLU A 202 -4.39 -12.77 -10.18
N PRO A 203 -4.02 -11.81 -11.06
CA PRO A 203 -3.40 -12.11 -12.36
C PRO A 203 -2.06 -12.84 -12.26
N TRP A 204 -1.41 -12.84 -11.08
CA TRP A 204 -0.18 -13.59 -10.85
C TRP A 204 -0.40 -15.12 -10.76
N PHE A 205 -1.63 -15.60 -10.54
CA PHE A 205 -1.93 -17.03 -10.52
C PHE A 205 -2.22 -17.60 -11.92
N ASP A 206 -2.46 -16.75 -12.91
CA ASP A 206 -2.55 -17.18 -14.31
C ASP A 206 -1.15 -17.30 -14.91
N ILE A 207 -0.71 -18.53 -15.16
CA ILE A 207 0.60 -18.85 -15.75
C ILE A 207 0.80 -18.23 -17.14
N ASN A 208 -0.28 -17.89 -17.85
CA ASN A 208 -0.21 -17.25 -19.15
C ASN A 208 -0.06 -15.72 -19.06
N ASN A 209 -0.26 -15.13 -17.88
CA ASN A 209 -0.15 -13.70 -17.65
C ASN A 209 1.32 -13.25 -17.56
N GLU A 210 1.65 -12.09 -18.15
CA GLU A 210 3.01 -11.53 -18.12
C GLU A 210 3.49 -11.22 -16.69
N THR A 211 2.59 -10.86 -15.78
CA THR A 211 2.88 -10.66 -14.35
C THR A 211 3.38 -11.95 -13.70
N SER A 212 2.75 -13.09 -14.02
CA SER A 212 3.15 -14.40 -13.51
C SER A 212 4.52 -14.83 -14.03
N LYS A 213 4.84 -14.55 -15.29
CA LYS A 213 6.17 -14.77 -15.86
C LYS A 213 7.23 -13.91 -15.17
N MET A 214 6.95 -12.62 -14.96
CA MET A 214 7.84 -11.71 -14.23
C MET A 214 8.11 -12.21 -12.80
N MET A 215 7.06 -12.64 -12.09
CA MET A 215 7.18 -13.21 -10.75
C MET A 215 8.01 -14.50 -10.74
N THR A 216 7.83 -15.37 -11.74
CA THR A 216 8.63 -16.60 -11.90
C THR A 216 10.11 -16.28 -12.02
N VAL A 217 10.48 -15.37 -12.92
CA VAL A 217 11.87 -14.92 -13.11
C VAL A 217 12.43 -14.29 -11.83
N MET A 218 11.63 -13.50 -11.12
CA MET A 218 12.04 -12.90 -9.85
C MET A 218 12.33 -13.96 -8.78
N LEU A 219 11.50 -14.99 -8.67
CA LEU A 219 11.67 -16.08 -7.69
C LEU A 219 12.86 -16.98 -8.04
N GLU A 220 13.08 -17.25 -9.32
CA GLU A 220 14.27 -17.95 -9.82
C GLU A 220 15.56 -17.20 -9.45
N SER A 221 15.59 -15.88 -9.70
CA SER A 221 16.72 -15.02 -9.36
C SER A 221 17.00 -14.96 -7.85
N GLN A 222 15.94 -14.96 -7.03
CA GLN A 222 16.08 -15.04 -5.58
C GLN A 222 16.67 -16.38 -5.12
N ALA A 223 16.29 -17.50 -5.75
CA ALA A 223 16.89 -18.80 -5.45
C ALA A 223 18.38 -18.84 -5.81
N VAL A 224 18.79 -18.23 -6.93
CA VAL A 224 20.22 -18.07 -7.30
C VAL A 224 20.96 -17.24 -6.25
N SER A 225 20.40 -16.09 -5.86
CA SER A 225 21.00 -15.23 -4.84
C SER A 225 21.13 -15.93 -3.48
N ALA A 226 20.14 -16.77 -3.13
CA ALA A 226 20.18 -17.59 -1.93
C ALA A 226 21.30 -18.63 -2.00
N ILE A 227 21.48 -19.31 -3.13
CA ILE A 227 22.60 -20.24 -3.36
C ILE A 227 23.95 -19.54 -3.14
N ASP A 228 24.16 -18.37 -3.77
CA ASP A 228 25.41 -17.62 -3.65
C ASP A 228 25.71 -17.17 -2.21
N CYS A 229 24.67 -16.82 -1.45
CA CYS A 229 24.79 -16.47 -0.05
C CYS A 229 25.15 -17.71 0.82
N LEU A 230 24.43 -18.82 0.61
CA LEU A 230 24.54 -20.03 1.42
C LEU A 230 25.82 -20.81 1.13
N ASN A 231 26.37 -20.73 -0.09
CA ASN A 231 27.62 -21.37 -0.50
C ASN A 231 28.82 -21.01 0.40
N LYS A 232 28.74 -19.91 1.13
CA LYS A 232 29.76 -19.47 2.10
C LYS A 232 29.79 -20.31 3.39
N PHE A 233 28.79 -21.18 3.60
CA PHE A 233 28.62 -21.93 4.83
C PHE A 233 28.41 -23.43 4.56
N PRO A 234 29.40 -24.29 4.89
CA PRO A 234 29.33 -25.73 4.60
C PRO A 234 28.08 -26.44 5.13
N LYS A 235 27.51 -25.97 6.25
CA LYS A 235 26.32 -26.57 6.87
C LYS A 235 25.05 -26.53 6.02
N TYR A 236 25.03 -25.76 4.92
CA TYR A 236 23.86 -25.61 4.05
C TYR A 236 23.94 -26.42 2.74
N GLU A 237 24.88 -27.35 2.60
CA GLU A 237 25.08 -28.15 1.37
C GLU A 237 23.77 -28.80 0.86
N LYS A 238 22.96 -29.37 1.77
CA LYS A 238 21.67 -29.98 1.42
C LYS A 238 20.68 -28.94 0.85
N CYS A 239 20.62 -27.75 1.42
CA CYS A 239 19.75 -26.67 0.95
C CYS A 239 20.20 -26.18 -0.43
N ILE A 240 21.51 -26.01 -0.62
CA ILE A 240 22.09 -25.59 -1.91
C ILE A 240 21.75 -26.60 -3.01
N LYS A 241 22.01 -27.90 -2.78
CA LYS A 241 21.67 -28.95 -3.75
C LYS A 241 20.20 -28.96 -4.12
N TRP A 242 19.32 -28.75 -3.13
CA TRP A 242 17.89 -28.65 -3.39
C TRP A 242 17.56 -27.43 -4.23
N LEU A 243 18.07 -26.25 -3.88
CA LEU A 243 17.83 -25.02 -4.64
C LEU A 243 18.37 -25.12 -6.07
N GLU A 244 19.56 -25.68 -6.28
CA GLU A 244 20.13 -25.88 -7.62
C GLU A 244 19.26 -26.77 -8.49
N ALA A 245 18.75 -27.87 -7.92
CA ALA A 245 17.86 -28.80 -8.62
C ALA A 245 16.47 -28.20 -8.91
N ASN A 246 16.06 -27.18 -8.16
CA ASN A 246 14.67 -26.71 -8.13
C ASN A 246 14.47 -25.24 -8.51
N LYS A 247 15.52 -24.43 -8.69
CA LYS A 247 15.40 -22.97 -8.89
C LYS A 247 14.43 -22.59 -10.03
N GLN A 248 14.49 -23.29 -11.16
CA GLN A 248 13.58 -23.09 -12.31
C GLN A 248 12.11 -23.46 -12.02
N ASN A 249 11.83 -24.18 -10.94
CA ASN A 249 10.49 -24.52 -10.51
C ASN A 249 9.94 -23.54 -9.45
N MET A 250 10.70 -22.52 -9.02
CA MET A 250 10.28 -21.65 -7.90
C MET A 250 8.99 -20.90 -8.19
N GLY A 251 8.78 -20.39 -9.42
CA GLY A 251 7.51 -19.76 -9.80
C GLY A 251 6.33 -20.73 -9.70
N ARG A 252 6.50 -21.96 -10.19
CA ARG A 252 5.48 -23.02 -10.07
C ARG A 252 5.17 -23.36 -8.61
N TYR A 253 6.20 -23.57 -7.78
CA TYR A 253 6.01 -23.88 -6.36
C TYR A 253 5.34 -22.75 -5.60
N PHE A 254 5.66 -21.50 -5.93
CA PHE A 254 4.97 -20.35 -5.38
C PHE A 254 3.48 -20.40 -5.69
N ILE A 255 3.10 -20.54 -6.97
CA ILE A 255 1.68 -20.63 -7.38
C ILE A 255 0.98 -21.84 -6.73
N GLU A 256 1.63 -23.00 -6.70
CA GLU A 256 1.08 -24.20 -6.06
C GLU A 256 0.89 -24.04 -4.56
N GLY A 257 1.79 -23.32 -3.87
CA GLY A 257 1.68 -23.02 -2.44
C GLY A 257 0.48 -22.16 -2.08
N PHE A 258 -0.03 -21.35 -3.01
CA PHE A 258 -1.25 -20.56 -2.84
C PHE A 258 -2.52 -21.27 -3.27
N LYS A 259 -2.43 -22.35 -4.05
CA LYS A 259 -3.60 -23.17 -4.40
C LYS A 259 -4.05 -23.94 -3.16
N SER A 260 -5.08 -23.41 -2.51
CA SER A 260 -5.78 -24.00 -1.38
C SER A 260 -6.08 -25.49 -1.63
N THR A 261 -5.53 -26.38 -0.80
CA THR A 261 -5.74 -27.84 -0.91
C THR A 261 -6.91 -28.36 -0.06
N LYS A 262 -7.79 -27.44 0.42
CA LYS A 262 -8.96 -27.60 1.31
C LYS A 262 -8.72 -27.31 2.81
N PRO A 263 -8.81 -26.04 3.25
CA PRO A 263 -9.03 -25.66 4.63
C PRO A 263 -10.53 -25.40 4.92
N PRO A 264 -10.96 -25.43 6.20
CA PRO A 264 -12.37 -25.23 6.57
C PRO A 264 -12.92 -23.82 6.29
N PHE A 265 -12.05 -22.82 6.07
CA PHE A 265 -12.44 -21.43 5.80
C PHE A 265 -11.41 -20.77 4.85
N GLU A 266 -11.89 -19.91 3.95
CA GLU A 266 -11.06 -19.07 3.08
C GLU A 266 -11.21 -17.62 3.52
N VAL A 267 -10.11 -16.94 3.80
CA VAL A 267 -10.10 -15.58 4.34
C VAL A 267 -9.33 -14.65 3.42
N LEU A 268 -9.68 -13.35 3.45
CA LEU A 268 -8.78 -12.35 2.91
C LEU A 268 -7.55 -12.26 3.79
N VAL A 269 -6.37 -12.15 3.19
CA VAL A 269 -5.09 -11.98 3.88
C VAL A 269 -4.45 -10.65 3.49
N HIS A 270 -3.60 -10.10 4.35
CA HIS A 270 -2.83 -8.88 4.04
C HIS A 270 -1.86 -9.06 2.86
N GLY A 271 -1.38 -10.29 2.61
CA GLY A 271 -0.48 -10.62 1.50
C GLY A 271 0.99 -10.25 1.71
N ASP A 272 1.27 -9.13 2.38
CA ASP A 272 2.64 -8.70 2.73
C ASP A 272 2.71 -7.96 4.10
N PRO A 273 2.49 -8.64 5.24
CA PRO A 273 2.53 -8.02 6.58
C PRO A 273 3.98 -7.76 7.05
N HIS A 274 4.80 -7.17 6.18
CA HIS A 274 6.18 -6.80 6.48
C HIS A 274 6.25 -5.56 7.39
N THR A 275 7.32 -5.44 8.18
CA THR A 275 7.47 -4.37 9.17
C THR A 275 7.36 -2.95 8.58
N ASN A 276 7.81 -2.74 7.34
CA ASN A 276 7.71 -1.45 6.67
C ASN A 276 6.27 -1.05 6.27
N ASN A 277 5.34 -1.99 6.28
CA ASN A 277 3.92 -1.76 5.97
C ASN A 277 3.08 -1.52 7.23
N MET A 278 3.72 -1.50 8.41
CA MET A 278 3.07 -1.34 9.71
C MET A 278 3.65 -0.13 10.44
N LEU A 279 2.80 0.55 11.21
CA LEU A 279 3.21 1.57 12.15
C LEU A 279 2.69 1.19 13.55
N PHE A 280 3.45 1.56 14.58
CA PHE A 280 3.21 1.21 15.98
C PHE A 280 3.16 2.47 16.85
#